data_AF-A0A8T5QGC0-F1
#
_entry.id   AF-A0A8T5QGC0-F1
#
_cell.length_a   1.000
_cell.length_b   1.000
_cell.length_c   1.000
_cell.angle_alpha   90.00
_cell.angle_beta   90.00
_cell.angle_gamma   90.00
#
_symmetry.space_group_name_H-M   'P 1'
#
loop_
_entity.id
_entity.type
_entity.pdbx_description
1 polymer ?
#
loop_
_entity_poly.entity_id
_entity_poly.type
_entity_poly.pdbx_seq_one_letter_code
_entity_poly.pdbx_strand_id
1 'polypeptide(L)'
;MAYVFGIEGVPIFEMLFVLFILLVIGLIFILLELKKLTAIIGSEKSDLTRFEADLVRFEGDKGKKSSNEVVAYVRNAMTSGLSEAQIKNALIQRGWPRAEVENIFKKIGF
;
A
#
# COMPACT_ATOMS: atom_id res chain seq x y z
N MET A 1 -4.63 -57.24 10.18
CA MET A 1 -3.70 -56.13 9.87
C MET A 1 -4.43 -55.18 8.96
N ALA A 2 -4.76 -53.98 9.43
CA ALA A 2 -5.51 -53.01 8.64
C ALA A 2 -4.59 -52.42 7.56
N TYR A 3 -4.71 -52.91 6.33
CA TYR A 3 -4.15 -52.23 5.17
C TYR A 3 -4.99 -50.97 4.95
N VAL A 4 -4.42 -49.85 5.39
CA VAL A 4 -4.95 -48.51 5.16
C VAL A 4 -4.82 -48.26 3.65
N PHE A 5 -5.90 -48.54 2.90
CA PHE A 5 -5.96 -48.55 1.43
C PHE A 5 -5.54 -47.22 0.81
N GLY A 6 -4.36 -47.17 0.19
CA GLY A 6 -4.00 -46.11 -0.75
C GLY A 6 -4.25 -46.52 -2.21
N ILE A 7 -4.12 -45.55 -3.12
CA ILE A 7 -4.29 -45.75 -4.56
C ILE A 7 -3.05 -46.50 -5.08
N GLU A 8 -3.26 -47.59 -5.84
CA GLU A 8 -2.21 -48.30 -6.61
C GLU A 8 -0.92 -48.66 -5.84
N GLY A 9 -1.05 -49.16 -4.61
CA GLY A 9 0.09 -49.68 -3.84
C GLY A 9 0.94 -48.62 -3.13
N VAL A 10 0.54 -47.34 -3.18
CA VAL A 10 1.15 -46.28 -2.39
C VAL A 10 0.46 -46.19 -1.01
N PRO A 11 1.17 -46.35 0.12
CA PRO A 11 0.62 -46.16 1.46
C PRO A 11 -0.03 -44.77 1.62
N ILE A 12 -1.18 -44.70 2.32
CA ILE A 12 -1.87 -43.41 2.59
C ILE A 12 -0.94 -42.39 3.24
N PHE A 13 -0.03 -42.83 4.11
CA PHE A 13 0.94 -41.94 4.76
C PHE A 13 1.86 -41.23 3.77
N GLU A 14 2.28 -41.88 2.70
CA GLU A 14 3.13 -41.27 1.67
C GLU A 14 2.34 -40.23 0.86
N MET A 15 1.08 -40.52 0.53
CA MET A 15 0.19 -39.54 -0.12
C MET A 15 -0.07 -38.33 0.77
N LEU A 16 -0.35 -38.53 2.05
CA LEU A 16 -0.54 -37.45 3.02
C LEU A 16 0.74 -36.63 3.21
N PHE A 17 1.90 -37.28 3.21
CA PHE A 17 3.18 -36.61 3.31
C PHE A 17 3.46 -35.72 2.08
N VAL A 18 3.20 -36.21 0.87
CA VAL A 18 3.32 -35.42 -0.37
C VAL A 18 2.35 -34.25 -0.37
N LEU A 19 1.09 -34.47 0.01
CA LEU A 19 0.09 -33.39 0.14
C LEU A 19 0.52 -32.35 1.16
N PHE A 20 1.06 -32.77 2.30
CA PHE A 20 1.58 -31.87 3.31
C PHE A 20 2.74 -31.02 2.78
N ILE A 21 3.69 -31.62 2.05
CA ILE A 21 4.79 -30.88 1.41
C ILE A 21 4.24 -29.84 0.43
N LEU A 22 3.29 -30.22 -0.43
CA LEU A 22 2.69 -29.29 -1.40
C LEU A 22 1.98 -28.13 -0.70
N LEU A 23 1.26 -28.39 0.40
CA LEU A 23 0.60 -27.36 1.21
C LEU A 23 1.63 -26.41 1.85
N VAL A 24 2.73 -26.95 2.41
CA VAL A 24 3.79 -26.14 3.02
C VAL A 24 4.48 -25.26 1.97
N ILE A 25 4.80 -25.82 0.80
CA ILE A 25 5.38 -25.05 -0.32
C ILE A 25 4.41 -23.93 -0.74
N GLY A 26 3.13 -24.26 -0.92
CA GLY A 26 2.09 -23.27 -1.24
C GLY A 26 2.00 -22.15 -0.21
N LEU A 27 2.03 -22.50 1.08
CA LEU A 27 2.05 -21.53 2.18
C LEU A 27 3.29 -20.62 2.12
N ILE A 28 4.46 -21.18 1.85
CA ILE A 28 5.71 -20.41 1.71
C ILE A 28 5.59 -19.39 0.57
N PHE A 29 5.05 -19.78 -0.59
CA PHE A 29 4.82 -18.85 -1.70
C PHE A 29 3.87 -17.71 -1.31
N ILE A 30 2.77 -18.02 -0.63
CA ILE A 30 1.83 -17.01 -0.13
C ILE A 30 2.54 -16.03 0.82
N LEU A 31 3.33 -16.54 1.78
CA LEU A 31 4.07 -15.71 2.73
C LEU A 31 5.10 -14.81 2.04
N LEU A 32 5.77 -15.29 0.99
CA LEU A 32 6.72 -14.49 0.22
C LEU A 32 6.03 -13.33 -0.50
N GLU A 33 4.89 -13.58 -1.15
CA GLU A 33 4.11 -12.52 -1.81
C GLU A 33 3.56 -11.50 -0.80
N LEU A 34 3.07 -11.95 0.36
CA LEU A 34 2.65 -11.05 1.44
C LEU A 34 3.79 -10.17 1.96
N LYS A 35 5.02 -10.71 2.07
CA LYS A 35 6.19 -9.93 2.48
C LYS A 35 6.55 -8.86 1.45
N LYS A 36 6.48 -9.17 0.15
CA LYS A 36 6.70 -8.18 -0.93
C LYS A 36 5.68 -7.04 -0.85
N LEU A 37 4.40 -7.38 -0.70
CA LEU A 37 3.32 -6.38 -0.54
C LEU A 37 3.56 -5.50 0.69
N THR A 38 3.95 -6.10 1.81
CA THR A 38 4.25 -5.36 3.06
C THR A 38 5.44 -4.41 2.87
N ALA A 39 6.46 -4.82 2.11
CA ALA A 39 7.62 -3.97 1.82
C ALA A 39 7.24 -2.76 0.96
N ILE A 40 6.39 -2.94 -0.06
CA ILE A 40 5.87 -1.85 -0.90
C ILE A 40 5.05 -0.87 -0.06
N ILE A 41 4.16 -1.37 0.79
CA ILE A 41 3.37 -0.55 1.71
C ILE A 41 4.29 0.20 2.69
N GLY A 42 5.39 -0.42 3.13
CA GLY A 42 6.38 0.18 4.02
C GLY A 42 7.08 1.39 3.39
N SER A 43 7.49 1.29 2.12
CA SER A 43 8.06 2.44 1.39
C SER A 43 7.04 3.56 1.19
N GLU A 44 5.80 3.23 0.82
CA GLU A 44 4.74 4.24 0.63
C GLU A 44 4.45 5.03 1.92
N LYS A 45 4.46 4.38 3.08
CA LYS A 45 4.28 5.07 4.38
C LYS A 45 5.40 6.07 4.67
N SER A 46 6.64 5.78 4.27
CA SER A 46 7.77 6.70 4.42
C SER A 46 7.56 7.95 3.57
N ASP A 47 7.13 7.78 2.32
CA ASP A 47 6.92 8.91 1.40
C ASP A 47 5.73 9.77 1.82
N LEU A 48 4.66 9.15 2.33
CA LEU A 48 3.53 9.88 2.91
C LEU A 48 3.94 10.68 4.16
N THR A 49 4.77 10.10 5.02
CA THR A 49 5.27 10.79 6.21
C THR A 49 6.13 12.00 5.83
N ARG A 50 6.99 11.86 4.82
CA ARG A 50 7.79 12.98 4.29
C ARG A 50 6.89 14.06 3.69
N PHE A 51 5.89 13.65 2.92
CA PHE A 51 4.88 14.54 2.37
C PHE A 51 4.18 15.37 3.45
N GLU A 52 3.73 14.72 4.52
CA GLU A 52 3.10 15.39 5.65
C GLU A 52 4.05 16.34 6.41
N ALA A 53 5.32 15.98 6.54
CA ALA A 53 6.32 16.82 7.19
C ALA A 53 6.60 18.10 6.40
N ASP A 54 6.73 18.00 5.08
CA ASP A 54 6.94 19.15 4.20
C ASP A 54 5.71 20.04 4.08
N LEU A 55 4.51 19.46 4.16
CA LEU A 55 3.24 20.19 4.17
C LEU A 55 3.17 21.27 5.25
N VAL A 56 3.79 21.03 6.41
CA VAL A 56 3.90 21.99 7.51
C VAL A 56 4.48 23.33 7.04
N ARG A 57 5.45 23.30 6.12
CA ARG A 57 6.11 24.51 5.61
C ARG A 57 5.14 25.39 4.84
N PHE A 58 4.30 24.78 4.00
CA PHE A 58 3.30 25.51 3.22
C PHE A 58 2.15 26.04 4.09
N GLU A 59 1.77 25.28 5.12
CA GLU A 59 0.75 25.68 6.08
C GLU A 59 1.16 26.92 6.89
N GLY A 60 2.44 27.05 7.24
CA GLY A 60 2.98 28.20 7.98
C GLY A 60 2.94 29.52 7.18
N ASP A 61 3.25 29.45 5.88
CA ASP A 61 3.41 30.66 5.06
C ASP A 61 2.09 31.21 4.52
N LYS A 62 1.15 30.34 4.11
CA LYS A 62 -0.07 30.75 3.38
C LYS A 62 -1.37 30.27 4.04
N GLY A 63 -1.27 29.57 5.16
CA GLY A 63 -2.38 28.83 5.75
C GLY A 63 -2.80 27.65 4.87
N LYS A 64 -3.86 26.95 5.27
CA LYS A 64 -4.40 25.78 4.55
C LYS A 64 -5.20 26.21 3.31
N LYS A 65 -4.54 26.88 2.36
CA LYS A 65 -5.12 27.43 1.12
C LYS A 65 -4.40 26.89 -0.12
N SER A 66 -5.13 26.77 -1.22
CA SER A 66 -4.63 26.28 -2.50
C SER A 66 -3.69 27.28 -3.20
N SER A 67 -2.41 27.26 -2.83
CA SER A 67 -1.36 28.02 -3.49
C SER A 67 -0.76 27.26 -4.69
N ASN A 68 -0.13 27.98 -5.62
CA ASN A 68 0.56 27.35 -6.76
C ASN A 68 1.73 26.46 -6.32
N GLU A 69 2.39 26.79 -5.20
CA GLU A 69 3.47 25.98 -4.63
C GLU A 69 2.94 24.64 -4.10
N VAL A 70 1.81 24.65 -3.38
CA VAL A 70 1.16 23.43 -2.88
C VAL A 70 0.69 22.57 -4.05
N VAL A 71 0.14 23.19 -5.11
CA VAL A 71 -0.27 22.49 -6.33
C VAL A 71 0.93 21.81 -7.00
N ALA A 72 2.06 22.51 -7.14
CA ALA A 72 3.29 21.94 -7.69
C ALA A 72 3.85 20.82 -6.80
N TYR A 73 3.77 21.00 -5.48
CA TYR A 73 4.22 20.03 -4.50
C TYR A 73 3.39 18.74 -4.56
N VAL A 74 2.05 18.86 -4.57
CA VAL A 74 1.13 17.73 -4.71
C VAL A 74 1.34 17.02 -6.04
N ARG A 75 1.55 17.75 -7.14
CA ARG A 75 1.90 17.15 -8.43
C ARG A 75 3.19 16.33 -8.33
N ASN A 76 4.24 16.87 -7.71
CA ASN A 76 5.52 16.17 -7.55
C ASN A 76 5.37 14.91 -6.66
N ALA A 77 4.55 15.00 -5.60
CA ALA A 77 4.22 13.87 -4.75
C ALA A 77 3.52 12.75 -5.54
N MET A 78 2.57 13.11 -6.40
CA MET A 78 1.91 12.15 -7.30
C MET A 78 2.89 11.50 -8.29
N THR A 79 3.78 12.29 -8.90
CA THR A 79 4.81 11.74 -9.81
C THR A 79 5.82 10.84 -9.10
N SER A 80 5.97 10.99 -7.79
CA SER A 80 6.86 10.17 -6.96
C SER A 80 6.23 8.84 -6.55
N GLY A 81 4.95 8.60 -6.88
CA GLY A 81 4.24 7.34 -6.64
C GLY A 81 3.12 7.40 -5.61
N LEU A 82 2.88 8.56 -4.96
CA LEU A 82 1.75 8.70 -4.04
C LEU A 82 0.43 8.77 -4.80
N SER A 83 -0.55 7.97 -4.37
CA SER A 83 -1.88 7.99 -4.98
C SER A 83 -2.66 9.24 -4.61
N GLU A 84 -3.57 9.67 -5.49
CA GLU A 84 -4.49 10.77 -5.25
C GLU A 84 -5.26 10.59 -3.93
N ALA A 85 -5.77 9.38 -3.69
CA ALA A 85 -6.52 9.05 -2.48
C ALA A 85 -5.70 9.23 -1.20
N GLN A 86 -4.43 8.81 -1.21
CA GLN A 86 -3.50 9.00 -0.08
C GLN A 86 -3.30 10.49 0.20
N ILE A 87 -3.04 11.29 -0.84
CA ILE A 87 -2.80 12.73 -0.69
C ILE A 87 -4.06 13.46 -0.22
N LYS A 88 -5.22 13.17 -0.81
CA LYS A 88 -6.52 13.73 -0.38
C LYS A 88 -6.78 13.42 1.10
N ASN A 89 -6.61 12.17 1.50
CA ASN A 89 -6.81 11.75 2.88
C ASN A 89 -5.83 12.45 3.83
N ALA A 90 -4.55 12.55 3.48
CA ALA A 90 -3.56 13.25 4.29
C ALA A 90 -3.89 14.73 4.48
N LEU A 91 -4.26 15.45 3.40
CA LEU A 91 -4.67 16.85 3.48
C LEU A 91 -5.91 17.02 4.38
N ILE A 92 -6.93 16.17 4.20
CA ILE A 92 -8.16 16.22 5.01
C ILE A 92 -7.89 15.89 6.48
N GLN A 93 -7.09 14.86 6.77
CA GLN A 93 -6.73 14.49 8.15
C GLN A 93 -5.95 15.60 8.85
N ARG A 94 -5.12 16.33 8.11
CA ARG A 94 -4.45 17.55 8.61
C ARG A 94 -5.39 18.74 8.77
N GLY A 95 -6.66 18.62 8.39
CA GLY A 95 -7.68 19.64 8.56
C GLY A 95 -7.70 20.68 7.44
N TRP A 96 -7.27 20.32 6.22
CA TRP A 96 -7.50 21.16 5.05
C TRP A 96 -8.97 21.16 4.68
N PRO A 97 -9.55 22.32 4.32
CA PRO A 97 -10.92 22.39 3.82
C PRO A 97 -11.06 21.56 2.54
N ARG A 98 -12.10 20.73 2.44
CA ARG A 98 -12.36 19.91 1.24
C ARG A 98 -12.40 20.74 -0.04
N ALA A 99 -12.96 21.95 0.02
CA ALA A 99 -12.99 22.87 -1.12
C ALA A 99 -11.59 23.25 -1.63
N GLU A 100 -10.64 23.48 -0.72
CA GLU A 100 -9.25 23.80 -1.08
C GLU A 100 -8.52 22.59 -1.64
N VAL A 101 -8.78 21.40 -1.08
CA VAL A 101 -8.25 20.14 -1.60
C VAL A 101 -8.73 19.93 -3.04
N GLU A 102 -10.03 20.02 -3.30
CA GLU A 102 -10.57 19.88 -4.66
C GLU A 102 -10.03 20.95 -5.62
N ASN A 103 -9.85 22.20 -5.16
CA ASN A 103 -9.23 23.25 -5.97
C ASN A 103 -7.78 22.91 -6.35
N ILE A 104 -7.02 22.23 -5.49
CA ILE A 104 -5.66 21.77 -5.81
C ILE A 104 -5.73 20.75 -6.95
N PHE A 105 -6.55 19.71 -6.83
CA PHE A 105 -6.62 18.64 -7.85
C PHE A 105 -7.15 19.15 -9.19
N LYS A 106 -8.16 20.02 -9.17
CA LYS A 106 -8.68 20.69 -10.37
C LYS A 106 -7.61 21.49 -11.12
N LYS A 107 -6.69 22.15 -10.40
CA LYS A 107 -5.56 22.89 -11.01
C LYS A 107 -4.48 21.98 -11.58
N ILE A 108 -4.37 20.74 -11.07
CA ILE A 108 -3.40 19.76 -11.57
C ILE A 108 -3.91 19.13 -12.88
N GLY A 109 -5.22 19.06 -13.07
CA GLY A 109 -5.86 18.48 -14.26
C GLY A 109 -6.49 17.12 -14.02
N PHE A 110 -6.84 16.81 -12.77
CA PHE A 110 -7.59 15.63 -12.35
C PHE A 110 -8.99 16.03 -11.88
#